data_AF-A0A6P1PZV5-F1
#
_entry.id   AF-A0A6P1PZV5-F1
#
_cell.length_a   1.000
_cell.length_b   1.000
_cell.length_c   1.000
_cell.angle_alpha   90.00
_cell.angle_beta   90.00
_cell.angle_gamma   90.00
#
_symmetry.space_group_name_H-M   'P 1'
#
loop_
_entity.id
_entity.type
_entity.pdbx_description
1 polymer ?
#
loop_
_entity_poly.entity_id
_entity_poly.type
_entity_poly.pdbx_seq_one_letter_code
_entity_poly.pdbx_strand_id
1 'polypeptide(L)'
;MIQHKKYLACQAWCTPLVNLLLVKLGAVVGLSKDFNYFIPGLAVVASHFFLLLLMLINVPSIEDVRFKMDISKSRKLLENLKKECTCPEEIAEIDKALAALRSKLIQKSLSDVEHSMAVHTQALKSDAEKS
;
A
#
# COMPACT_ATOMS: atom_id res chain seq x y z
N MET A 1 5.90 -8.91 10.18
CA MET A 1 7.00 -7.92 10.30
C MET A 1 7.61 -7.69 8.93
N ILE A 2 7.62 -6.46 8.41
CA ILE A 2 8.50 -6.11 7.30
C ILE A 2 9.91 -6.53 7.72
N GLN A 3 10.52 -7.46 6.98
CA GLN A 3 11.87 -7.96 7.26
C GLN A 3 12.78 -6.76 7.53
N HIS A 4 13.49 -6.77 8.65
CA HIS A 4 14.34 -5.68 9.13
C HIS A 4 15.27 -5.09 8.03
N LYS A 5 15.66 -5.94 7.06
CA LYS A 5 16.43 -5.58 5.85
C LYS A 5 15.67 -4.65 4.88
N LYS A 6 14.39 -4.92 4.62
CA LYS A 6 13.52 -4.08 3.78
C LYS A 6 13.24 -2.74 4.44
N TYR A 7 13.09 -2.74 5.77
CA TYR A 7 12.92 -1.53 6.57
C TYR A 7 14.17 -0.62 6.50
N LEU A 8 15.35 -1.18 6.73
CA LEU A 8 16.63 -0.46 6.62
C LEU A 8 16.87 0.11 5.22
N ALA A 9 16.59 -0.68 4.18
CA ALA A 9 16.69 -0.19 2.81
C ALA A 9 15.74 0.99 2.57
N CYS A 10 14.48 0.88 3.01
CA CYS A 10 13.50 1.97 2.84
C CYS A 10 13.90 3.24 3.61
N GLN A 11 14.44 3.10 4.82
CA GLN A 11 14.95 4.22 5.61
C GLN A 11 16.16 4.89 4.93
N ALA A 12 17.08 4.09 4.37
CA ALA A 12 18.25 4.61 3.65
C ALA A 12 17.85 5.38 2.37
N TRP A 13 16.77 4.99 1.69
CA TRP A 13 16.24 5.70 0.52
C TRP A 13 15.38 6.93 0.87
N CYS A 14 14.65 6.87 1.99
CA CYS A 14 13.72 7.93 2.39
C CYS A 14 14.44 9.08 3.09
N THR A 15 15.47 8.79 3.90
CA THR A 15 16.23 9.81 4.65
C THR A 15 16.84 10.92 3.76
N PRO A 16 17.47 10.64 2.61
CA PRO A 16 18.00 11.68 1.71
C PRO A 16 16.91 12.60 1.13
N LEU A 17 15.74 12.04 0.79
CA LEU A 17 14.61 12.81 0.26
C LEU A 17 14.02 13.74 1.33
N VAL A 18 13.86 13.22 2.55
CA VAL A 18 13.39 14.01 3.70
C VAL A 18 14.40 15.11 4.06
N ASN A 19 15.69 14.80 4.02
CA ASN A 19 16.76 15.79 4.24
C ASN A 19 16.69 16.93 3.22
N LEU A 20 16.54 16.59 1.93
CA LEU A 20 16.43 17.59 0.86
C LEU A 20 15.18 18.48 1.02
N LEU A 21 14.05 17.89 1.42
CA LEU A 21 12.82 18.64 1.72
C LEU A 21 13.01 19.59 2.91
N LEU A 22 13.62 19.12 4.00
CA LEU A 22 13.87 19.92 5.20
C LEU A 22 14.83 21.08 4.92
N VAL A 23 15.88 20.87 4.11
CA VAL A 23 16.79 21.95 3.69
C VAL A 23 16.05 22.99 2.85
N LYS A 24 15.21 22.57 1.90
CA LYS A 24 14.41 23.50 1.08
C LYS A 24 13.38 24.27 1.91
N LEU A 25 12.68 23.59 2.82
CA LEU A 25 11.74 24.23 3.74
C LEU A 25 12.45 25.21 4.67
N GLY A 26 13.62 24.85 5.19
CA GLY A 26 14.43 25.74 6.02
C GLY A 26 14.89 27.00 5.29
N ALA A 27 15.23 26.88 4.01
CA ALA A 27 15.55 28.02 3.16
C ALA A 27 14.33 28.94 2.90
N VAL A 28 13.14 28.37 2.75
CA VAL A 28 11.89 29.14 2.53
C VAL A 28 11.42 29.85 3.80
N VAL A 29 11.60 29.23 4.97
CA VAL A 29 11.23 29.80 6.28
C VAL A 29 12.27 30.78 6.81
N GLY A 30 13.46 30.86 6.18
CA GLY A 30 14.53 31.78 6.57
C GLY A 30 15.31 31.33 7.80
N LEU A 31 15.41 30.02 8.04
CA LEU A 31 16.17 29.46 9.16
C LEU A 31 17.68 29.75 8.99
N SER A 32 18.35 30.11 10.09
CA SER A 32 19.80 30.40 10.10
C SER A 32 20.60 29.18 9.62
N LYS A 33 21.76 29.44 9.01
CA LYS A 33 22.68 28.39 8.54
C LYS A 33 23.14 27.44 9.64
N ASP A 34 23.09 27.86 10.90
CA ASP A 34 23.43 27.04 12.07
C ASP A 34 22.43 25.88 12.27
N PHE A 35 21.18 26.05 11.80
CA PHE A 35 20.17 25.02 11.86
C PHE A 35 20.48 23.86 10.90
N ASN A 36 21.29 24.09 9.85
CA ASN A 36 21.67 23.05 8.88
C ASN A 36 22.46 21.90 9.50
N TYR A 37 23.13 22.12 10.64
CA TYR A 37 23.83 21.05 11.37
C TYR A 37 22.86 20.04 12.01
N PHE A 38 21.62 20.45 12.31
CA PHE A 38 20.60 19.60 12.93
C PHE A 38 19.71 18.89 11.92
N ILE A 39 19.62 19.39 10.68
CA ILE A 39 18.75 18.86 9.62
C ILE A 39 19.02 17.37 9.33
N PRO A 40 20.27 16.87 9.24
CA PRO A 40 20.51 15.45 8.99
C PRO A 40 19.93 14.53 10.08
N GLY A 41 20.06 14.92 11.35
CA GLY A 41 19.49 14.18 12.47
C GLY A 41 17.95 14.21 12.47
N LEU A 42 17.38 15.39 12.18
CA LEU A 42 15.93 15.55 12.05
C LEU A 42 15.37 14.72 10.88
N ALA A 43 16.11 14.60 9.78
CA ALA A 43 15.71 13.83 8.61
C ALA A 43 15.63 12.33 8.91
N VAL A 44 16.55 11.79 9.71
CA VAL A 44 16.50 10.39 10.16
C VAL A 44 15.25 10.14 11.01
N VAL A 45 14.97 11.03 11.97
CA VAL A 45 13.80 10.92 12.85
C VAL A 45 12.49 11.06 12.04
N ALA A 46 12.41 12.06 11.18
CA ALA A 46 11.24 12.28 10.32
C ALA A 46 11.02 11.11 9.34
N SER A 47 12.08 10.54 8.76
CA SER A 47 11.97 9.34 7.92
C SER A 47 11.49 8.13 8.72
N HIS A 48 11.96 7.96 9.96
CA HIS A 48 11.52 6.89 10.85
C HIS A 48 10.03 7.00 11.18
N PHE A 49 9.57 8.20 11.59
CA PHE A 49 8.16 8.46 11.86
C PHE A 49 7.28 8.29 10.61
N PHE A 50 7.76 8.73 9.45
CA PHE A 50 7.05 8.53 8.19
C PHE A 50 6.88 7.04 7.86
N LEU A 51 7.92 6.22 8.06
CA LEU A 51 7.84 4.77 7.86
C LEU A 51 6.94 4.09 8.89
N LEU A 52 6.95 4.53 10.15
CA LEU A 52 6.02 4.06 11.18
C LEU A 52 4.57 4.39 10.80
N LEU A 53 4.32 5.61 10.30
CA LEU A 53 3.01 6.03 9.82
C LEU A 53 2.54 5.17 8.64
N LEU A 54 3.43 4.88 7.68
CA LEU A 54 3.12 3.98 6.57
C LEU A 54 2.84 2.54 7.04
N MET A 55 3.54 2.07 8.08
CA MET A 55 3.21 0.77 8.68
C MET A 55 1.84 0.79 9.38
N LEU A 56 1.49 1.87 10.09
CA LEU A 56 0.18 2.03 10.72
C LEU A 56 -0.96 2.08 9.70
N ILE A 57 -0.72 2.73 8.55
CA ILE A 57 -1.70 2.83 7.45
C ILE A 57 -1.81 1.51 6.66
N ASN A 58 -0.96 0.52 6.98
CA ASN A 58 -0.95 -0.81 6.35
C ASN A 58 -1.01 -0.69 4.81
N VAL A 59 -0.04 0.06 4.26
CA VAL A 59 -0.01 0.41 2.83
C VAL A 59 -0.23 -0.84 1.99
N PRO A 60 -1.31 -0.91 1.20
CA PRO A 60 -1.61 -2.08 0.39
C PRO A 60 -0.47 -2.32 -0.59
N SER A 61 -0.19 -3.60 -0.87
CA SER A 61 0.82 -3.96 -1.87
C SER A 61 0.48 -3.28 -3.20
N ILE A 62 1.51 -2.97 -4.00
CA ILE A 62 1.32 -2.43 -5.37
C ILE A 62 0.44 -3.37 -6.19
N GLU A 63 0.54 -4.67 -5.95
CA GLU A 63 -0.28 -5.71 -6.59
C GLU A 63 -1.76 -5.61 -6.18
N ASP A 64 -2.04 -5.26 -4.91
CA ASP A 64 -3.41 -5.04 -4.43
C ASP A 64 -4.03 -3.79 -5.01
N VAL A 65 -3.24 -2.72 -5.08
CA VAL A 65 -3.65 -1.47 -5.73
C VAL A 65 -3.96 -1.70 -7.21
N ARG A 66 -3.09 -2.43 -7.92
CA ARG A 66 -3.31 -2.82 -9.33
C ARG A 66 -4.58 -3.64 -9.50
N PHE A 67 -4.73 -4.72 -8.71
CA PHE A 67 -5.90 -5.58 -8.79
C PHE A 67 -7.21 -4.84 -8.52
N LYS A 68 -7.23 -3.96 -7.50
CA LYS A 68 -8.41 -3.13 -7.17
C LYS A 68 -8.73 -2.16 -8.31
N MET A 69 -7.70 -1.56 -8.91
CA MET A 69 -7.87 -0.65 -10.04
C MET A 69 -8.41 -1.38 -11.27
N ASP A 70 -7.86 -2.55 -11.60
CA ASP A 70 -8.29 -3.35 -12.75
C ASP A 70 -9.74 -3.82 -12.59
N ILE A 71 -10.10 -4.32 -11.40
CA ILE A 71 -11.50 -4.68 -11.10
C ILE A 71 -12.43 -3.47 -11.22
N SER A 72 -12.04 -2.31 -10.68
CA SER A 72 -12.86 -1.10 -10.76
C SER A 72 -13.05 -0.64 -12.21
N LYS A 73 -12.02 -0.76 -13.05
CA LYS A 73 -12.09 -0.42 -14.49
C LYS A 73 -13.00 -1.41 -15.23
N SER A 74 -12.79 -2.71 -15.05
CA SER A 74 -13.62 -3.73 -15.69
C SER A 74 -15.09 -3.60 -15.29
N ARG A 75 -15.38 -3.30 -14.02
CA ARG A 75 -16.75 -3.08 -13.55
C ARG A 75 -17.39 -1.86 -14.20
N LYS A 76 -16.70 -0.73 -14.27
CA LYS A 76 -17.20 0.47 -14.96
C LYS A 76 -17.47 0.21 -16.44
N LEU A 77 -16.60 -0.55 -17.10
CA LEU A 77 -16.76 -0.92 -18.50
C LEU A 77 -18.02 -1.78 -18.70
N LEU A 78 -18.19 -2.84 -17.90
CA LEU A 78 -19.38 -3.70 -17.93
C LEU A 78 -20.67 -2.94 -17.59
N GLU A 79 -20.64 -2.05 -16.60
CA GLU A 79 -21.81 -1.21 -16.25
C GLU A 79 -22.16 -0.20 -17.35
N ASN A 80 -21.16 0.32 -18.09
CA ASN A 80 -21.41 1.18 -19.25
C ASN A 80 -21.99 0.38 -20.43
N LEU A 81 -21.42 -0.80 -20.74
CA LEU A 81 -21.96 -1.70 -21.77
C LEU A 81 -23.41 -2.10 -21.46
N LYS A 82 -23.73 -2.37 -20.19
CA LYS A 82 -25.10 -2.67 -19.76
C LYS A 82 -26.09 -1.54 -20.06
N LYS A 83 -25.66 -0.28 -19.95
CA LYS A 83 -26.51 0.89 -20.20
C LYS A 83 -26.77 1.13 -21.68
N GLU A 84 -25.83 0.75 -22.53
CA GLU A 84 -25.93 0.89 -24.00
C GLU A 84 -26.61 -0.32 -24.65
N CYS A 85 -26.64 -1.47 -23.96
CA CYS A 85 -27.30 -2.69 -24.41
C CYS A 85 -28.83 -2.59 -24.36
N THR A 86 -29.48 -2.97 -25.45
CA THR A 86 -30.94 -3.11 -25.56
C THR A 86 -31.37 -4.58 -25.63
N CYS A 87 -30.46 -5.52 -25.89
CA CYS A 87 -30.76 -6.94 -25.97
C CYS A 87 -30.77 -7.58 -24.58
N PRO A 88 -31.86 -8.27 -24.18
CA PRO A 88 -31.96 -8.90 -22.86
C PRO A 88 -30.97 -10.07 -22.67
N GLU A 89 -30.57 -10.75 -23.74
CA GLU A 89 -29.58 -11.83 -23.68
C GLU A 89 -28.18 -11.29 -23.37
N GLU A 90 -27.78 -10.18 -24.01
CA GLU A 90 -26.50 -9.51 -23.75
C GLU A 90 -26.44 -8.93 -22.33
N ILE A 91 -27.56 -8.40 -21.82
CA ILE A 91 -27.67 -7.93 -20.44
C ILE A 91 -27.45 -9.08 -19.44
N ALA A 92 -28.01 -10.27 -19.72
CA ALA A 92 -27.83 -11.44 -18.88
C ALA A 92 -26.37 -11.95 -18.89
N GLU A 93 -25.68 -11.89 -20.04
CA GLU A 93 -24.26 -12.21 -20.13
C GLU A 93 -23.39 -11.21 -19.36
N ILE A 94 -23.69 -9.92 -19.46
CA ILE A 94 -22.99 -8.86 -18.71
C ILE A 94 -23.20 -9.05 -17.19
N ASP A 95 -24.40 -9.40 -16.74
CA ASP A 95 -24.68 -9.67 -15.33
C ASP A 95 -23.95 -10.92 -14.82
N LYS A 96 -23.83 -11.96 -15.65
CA LYS A 96 -23.01 -13.15 -15.35
C LYS A 96 -21.52 -12.80 -15.24
N ALA A 97 -21.02 -11.94 -16.11
CA ALA A 97 -19.64 -11.46 -16.06
C ALA A 97 -19.37 -10.60 -14.80
N LEU A 98 -20.30 -9.73 -14.41
CA LEU A 98 -20.22 -8.96 -13.15
C LEU A 98 -20.24 -9.87 -11.92
N ALA A 99 -21.07 -10.91 -11.92
CA ALA A 99 -21.12 -11.91 -10.85
C ALA A 99 -19.80 -12.68 -10.73
N ALA A 100 -19.20 -13.09 -11.86
CA ALA A 100 -17.89 -13.74 -11.88
C ALA A 100 -16.78 -12.83 -11.34
N LEU A 101 -16.83 -11.53 -11.67
CA LEU A 101 -15.88 -10.53 -11.17
C LEU A 101 -15.97 -10.37 -9.65
N ARG A 102 -17.20 -10.39 -9.11
CA ARG A 102 -17.46 -10.38 -7.66
C ARG A 102 -16.95 -11.65 -6.98
N SER A 103 -17.15 -12.82 -7.59
CA SER A 103 -16.62 -14.08 -7.07
C SER A 103 -15.10 -14.07 -6.97
N LYS A 104 -14.40 -13.54 -7.98
CA LYS A 104 -12.93 -13.39 -7.96
C LYS A 104 -12.44 -12.45 -6.87
N LEU A 105 -13.18 -11.37 -6.60
CA LEU A 105 -12.88 -10.45 -5.48
C LEU A 105 -12.97 -11.18 -4.13
N ILE A 106 -14.03 -11.97 -3.93
CA ILE A 106 -14.24 -12.76 -2.71
C ILE A 106 -13.10 -13.76 -2.53
N GLN A 107 -12.78 -14.52 -3.57
CA GLN A 107 -11.69 -15.50 -3.53
C GLN A 107 -10.34 -14.86 -3.17
N LYS A 108 -10.03 -13.70 -3.76
CA LYS A 108 -8.81 -12.96 -3.39
C LYS A 108 -8.82 -12.57 -1.92
N SER A 109 -9.93 -12.00 -1.43
CA SER A 109 -10.02 -11.59 -0.02
C SER A 109 -9.87 -12.76 0.96
N LEU A 110 -10.37 -13.95 0.61
CA LEU A 110 -10.18 -15.16 1.41
C LEU A 110 -8.69 -15.59 1.42
N SER A 111 -8.04 -15.59 0.25
CA SER A 111 -6.61 -15.88 0.13
C SER A 111 -5.75 -14.90 0.93
N ASP A 112 -6.10 -13.61 0.95
CA ASP A 112 -5.37 -12.59 1.71
C ASP A 112 -5.50 -12.82 3.23
N VAL A 113 -6.69 -13.24 3.69
CA VAL A 113 -6.94 -13.61 5.09
C VAL A 113 -6.14 -14.86 5.47
N GLU A 114 -6.17 -15.90 4.64
CA GLU A 114 -5.39 -17.13 4.86
C GLU A 114 -3.89 -16.84 4.93
N HIS A 115 -3.37 -16.01 4.02
CA HIS A 115 -1.98 -15.58 4.06
C HIS A 115 -1.65 -14.80 5.34
N SER A 116 -2.53 -13.89 5.78
CA SER A 116 -2.35 -13.14 7.03
C SER A 116 -2.31 -14.08 8.25
N MET A 117 -3.22 -15.05 8.30
CA MET A 117 -3.27 -16.07 9.35
C MET A 117 -2.04 -16.98 9.35
N ALA A 118 -1.54 -17.37 8.17
CA ALA A 118 -0.33 -18.17 8.03
C ALA A 118 0.91 -17.41 8.55
N VAL A 119 1.05 -16.13 8.19
CA VAL A 119 2.12 -15.26 8.70
C VAL A 119 2.03 -15.08 10.21
N HIS A 120 0.83 -14.89 10.76
CA HIS A 120 0.63 -14.79 12.21
C HIS A 120 1.00 -16.09 12.93
N THR A 121 0.61 -17.24 12.38
CA THR A 121 0.93 -18.57 12.92
C THR A 121 2.43 -18.83 12.88
N GLN A 122 3.10 -18.43 11.81
CA GLN A 122 4.55 -18.58 11.66
C GLN A 122 5.32 -17.65 12.63
N ALA A 123 4.81 -16.44 12.89
CA ALA A 123 5.37 -15.55 13.90
C ALA A 123 5.27 -16.14 15.32
N LEU A 124 4.10 -16.69 15.68
CA LEU A 124 3.91 -17.35 16.97
C LEU A 124 4.85 -18.54 17.18
N LYS A 125 5.11 -19.35 16.13
CA LYS A 125 6.08 -20.46 16.20
C LYS A 125 7.51 -19.97 16.38
N SER A 126 7.91 -18.92 15.66
CA SER A 126 9.24 -18.32 15.79
C SER A 126 9.50 -17.74 17.18
N ASP A 127 8.47 -17.24 17.87
CA ASP A 127 8.61 -16.72 19.23
C ASP A 127 8.64 -17.84 20.27
N ALA A 128 7.91 -18.93 20.04
CA ALA A 128 7.93 -20.12 20.89
C ALA A 128 9.28 -20.88 20.84
N GLU A 129 10.00 -20.86 19.70
CA GLU A 129 11.31 -21.51 19.55
C GLU A 129 12.48 -20.70 20.13
N LYS A 130 12.24 -19.45 20.56
CA LYS A 130 13.25 -18.56 21.15
C LYS A 130 13.11 -18.36 22.66
N SER A 131 12.10 -18.97 23.28
CA SER A 131 11.91 -19.02 24.73
C SER A 131 12.39 -20.35 25.30
#